data_AF-A0A1A8M948-F1
#
_entry.id   AF-A0A1A8M948-F1
#
_cell.length_a   1.000
_cell.length_b   1.000
_cell.length_c   1.000
_cell.angle_alpha   90.00
_cell.angle_beta   90.00
_cell.angle_gamma   90.00
#
_symmetry.space_group_name_H-M   'P 1'
#
loop_
_entity.id
_entity.type
_entity.pdbx_description
1 polymer ?
#
loop_
_entity_poly.entity_id
_entity_poly.type
_entity_poly.pdbx_seq_one_letter_code
_entity_poly.pdbx_strand_id
1 'polypeptide(L)' 'APLRGETLTRFCQLAQQVGLYVSQRQQYDAQVWGVHLKMLKEGKQVYDENIHYPLLITLTKEPQPVHHAE' A
#
# COMPACT_ATOMS: atom_id res chain seq x y z
N ALA A 1 2.28 -3.53 -2.42
CA ALA A 1 3.21 -4.60 -1.99
C ALA A 1 2.79 -5.14 -0.62
N PRO A 2 3.20 -6.35 -0.20
CA PRO A 2 2.93 -6.82 1.17
C PRO A 2 3.70 -6.02 2.22
N LEU A 3 3.27 -6.10 3.49
CA LEU A 3 3.89 -5.37 4.60
C LEU A 3 5.38 -5.71 4.74
N ARG A 4 5.70 -7.01 4.64
CA ARG A 4 7.04 -7.60 4.80
C ARG A 4 7.74 -7.02 6.02
N GLY A 5 7.13 -7.25 7.19
CA GLY A 5 7.53 -6.61 8.44
C GLY A 5 7.27 -5.12 8.37
N GLU A 6 8.31 -4.32 8.57
CA GLU A 6 8.21 -2.85 8.58
C GLU A 6 8.63 -2.20 7.26
N THR A 7 9.02 -2.99 6.24
CA THR A 7 9.60 -2.42 5.01
C THR A 7 8.62 -1.52 4.26
N LEU A 8 7.35 -1.93 4.12
CA LEU A 8 6.32 -1.09 3.50
C LEU A 8 6.02 0.16 4.33
N THR A 9 5.94 0.01 5.65
CA THR A 9 5.73 1.13 6.57
C THR A 9 6.86 2.15 6.44
N ARG A 10 8.11 1.68 6.36
CA ARG A 10 9.29 2.54 6.20
C ARG A 10 9.27 3.27 4.86
N PHE A 11 8.87 2.59 3.78
CA PHE A 11 8.67 3.23 2.49
C PHE A 11 7.65 4.38 2.57
N CYS A 12 6.48 4.14 3.20
CA CYS A 12 5.46 5.15 3.38
C CYS A 12 5.97 6.36 4.21
N GLN A 13 6.73 6.11 5.28
CA GLN A 13 7.35 7.17 6.08
C GLN A 13 8.33 8.02 5.25
N LEU A 14 9.19 7.38 4.45
CA LEU A 14 10.12 8.08 3.58
C LEU A 14 9.40 8.91 2.51
N ALA A 15 8.31 8.38 1.95
CA ALA A 15 7.47 9.12 0.99
C ALA A 15 6.85 10.38 1.63
N GLN A 16 6.35 10.27 2.86
CA GLN A 16 5.82 11.42 3.61
C GLN A 16 6.89 12.47 3.89
N GLN A 17 8.11 12.05 4.21
CA GLN A 17 9.24 12.96 4.47
C GLN A 17 9.64 13.80 3.23
N VAL A 18 9.40 13.28 2.02
CA VAL A 18 9.64 14.03 0.77
C VAL A 18 8.39 14.77 0.27
N GLY A 19 7.38 14.93 1.14
CA GLY A 19 6.18 15.74 0.86
C GLY A 19 5.11 15.02 0.03
N LEU A 20 5.10 13.69 -0.02
CA LEU A 20 4.02 12.94 -0.65
C LEU A 20 2.92 12.62 0.34
N TYR A 21 1.67 12.81 -0.07
CA TYR A 21 0.53 12.24 0.63
C TYR A 21 0.45 10.74 0.34
N VAL A 22 0.27 9.94 1.39
CA VAL A 22 0.22 8.47 1.31
C VAL A 22 -1.15 7.99 1.75
N SER A 23 -1.84 7.27 0.87
CA SER A 23 -3.06 6.51 1.19
C SER A 23 -2.79 5.02 1.03
N GLN A 24 -3.29 4.22 1.96
CA GLN A 24 -3.17 2.76 1.91
C GLN A 24 -4.56 2.13 1.88
N ARG A 25 -4.75 1.12 1.04
CA ARG A 25 -6.00 0.38 0.93
C ARG A 25 -5.72 -1.11 0.91
N GLN A 26 -6.36 -1.83 1.83
CA GLN A 26 -6.33 -3.30 1.83
C GLN A 26 -7.30 -3.86 0.79
N GLN A 27 -8.55 -3.40 0.79
CA GLN A 27 -9.59 -3.88 -0.13
C GLN A 27 -9.65 -3.03 -1.40
N TYR A 28 -8.68 -3.21 -2.29
CA TYR A 28 -8.59 -2.42 -3.52
C TYR A 28 -9.25 -3.09 -4.74
N ASP A 29 -9.44 -4.40 -4.70
CA ASP A 29 -10.13 -5.17 -5.72
C ASP A 29 -10.93 -6.30 -5.07
N ALA A 30 -12.17 -6.50 -5.50
CA ALA A 30 -13.08 -7.45 -4.86
C ALA A 30 -12.67 -8.91 -5.09
N GLN A 31 -12.11 -9.24 -6.26
CA GLN A 31 -11.65 -10.59 -6.56
C GLN A 31 -10.38 -10.91 -5.77
N VAL A 32 -9.43 -9.98 -5.72
CA VAL A 32 -8.20 -10.14 -4.93
C VAL A 32 -8.52 -10.29 -3.44
N TRP A 33 -9.43 -9.47 -2.92
CA TRP A 33 -9.89 -9.58 -1.54
C TRP A 33 -10.57 -10.93 -1.25
N GLY A 34 -11.40 -11.41 -2.18
CA GLY A 34 -12.03 -12.72 -2.09
C GLY A 34 -11.02 -13.87 -2.01
N VAL A 35 -9.95 -13.82 -2.82
CA VAL A 35 -8.86 -14.80 -2.76
C VAL A 35 -8.10 -14.71 -1.44
N HIS A 36 -7.79 -13.50 -0.97
CA HIS A 36 -7.14 -13.28 0.33
C HIS A 36 -7.93 -13.91 1.48
N LEU A 37 -9.24 -13.66 1.56
CA LEU A 37 -10.11 -14.24 2.58
C LEU A 37 -10.20 -15.78 2.51
N LYS A 38 -10.16 -16.34 1.30
CA LYS A 38 -10.09 -17.80 1.12
C LYS A 38 -8.76 -18.34 1.66
N MET A 39 -7.64 -17.72 1.27
CA MET A 39 -6.30 -18.19 1.63
C MET A 39 -5.98 -18.04 3.12
N LEU A 40 -6.53 -17.03 3.82
CA LEU A 40 -6.40 -16.91 5.28
C LEU A 40 -6.89 -18.17 6.02
N LYS A 41 -7.83 -18.91 5.46
CA LYS A 41 -8.37 -20.15 6.05
C LYS A 41 -7.44 -21.35 5.91
N GLU A 42 -6.50 -21.31 4.97
CA GLU A 42 -5.52 -22.39 4.73
C GLU A 42 -4.37 -22.39 5.77
N GLY A 43 -4.30 -21.35 6.61
CA GLY A 43 -3.33 -21.23 7.69
C GLY A 43 -2.00 -20.63 7.28
N LYS A 44 -1.25 -20.14 8.28
CA LYS A 44 -0.06 -19.29 8.07
C LYS A 44 1.11 -19.97 7.35
N GLN A 45 1.19 -21.30 7.40
CA GLN A 45 2.21 -22.08 6.69
C GLN A 45 2.02 -22.04 5.17
N VAL A 46 0.77 -21.87 4.72
CA VAL A 46 0.40 -21.77 3.30
C VAL A 46 0.27 -20.30 2.87
N TYR A 47 -0.30 -19.47 3.75
CA TYR A 47 -0.55 -18.06 3.45
C TYR A 47 -0.32 -17.17 4.68
N ASP A 48 0.85 -16.54 4.73
CA ASP A 48 1.11 -15.40 5.62
C ASP A 48 0.87 -14.06 4.88
N GLU A 49 -0.14 -13.32 5.31
CA GLU A 49 -0.52 -12.03 4.72
C GLU A 49 0.63 -11.01 4.74
N ASN A 50 1.53 -11.10 5.72
CA ASN A 50 2.68 -10.20 5.84
C ASN A 50 3.61 -10.30 4.63
N ILE A 51 3.74 -11.48 4.02
CA ILE A 51 4.64 -11.71 2.87
C ILE A 51 3.89 -11.98 1.56
N HIS A 52 2.60 -12.29 1.62
CA HIS A 52 1.80 -12.66 0.44
C HIS A 52 0.73 -11.63 0.05
N TYR A 53 0.08 -10.94 1.00
CA TYR A 53 -1.04 -10.06 0.65
C TYR A 53 -0.54 -8.68 0.24
N PRO A 54 -0.76 -8.22 -1.00
CA PRO A 54 -0.36 -6.87 -1.39
C PRO A 54 -1.30 -5.85 -0.75
N LEU A 55 -0.77 -4.71 -0.31
CA LEU A 55 -1.53 -3.48 -0.10
C LEU A 55 -1.41 -2.57 -1.31
N LEU A 56 -2.50 -1.86 -1.64
CA LEU A 56 -2.46 -0.75 -2.60
C LEU A 56 -2.01 0.50 -1.87
N ILE A 57 -0.98 1.15 -2.40
CA ILE A 57 -0.46 2.42 -1.92
C ILE A 57 -0.65 3.46 -3.02
N THR A 58 -1.32 4.56 -2.69
CA THR A 58 -1.45 5.72 -3.56
C THR A 58 -0.58 6.84 -3.00
N LEU A 59 0.32 7.36 -3.85
CA LEU A 59 1.16 8.51 -3.55
C LEU A 59 0.68 9.69 -4.38
N THR A 60 0.40 10.81 -3.70
CA THR A 60 -0.06 12.03 -4.36
C THR A 60 0.89 13.16 -4.02
N LYS A 61 1.36 13.90 -5.04
CA LYS A 61 2.03 15.19 -4.84
C LYS A 61 0.98 16.26 -4.63
N GLU A 62 1.24 17.24 -3.76
CA GLU A 62 0.42 18.44 -3.78
C GLU A 62 0.51 19.11 -5.16
N PRO A 63 -0.60 19.66 -5.69
CA PRO A 63 -0.54 20.50 -6.88
C PRO A 63 0.41 21.67 -6.60
N GLN A 64 1.54 21.73 -7.30
CA GLN A 64 2.37 22.93 -7.25
C GLN A 64 1.60 24.07 -7.92
N PRO A 65 1.53 25.27 -7.31
CA PRO A 65 1.05 26.45 -8.01
C PRO A 65 1.91 26.64 -9.26
N VAL A 66 1.27 26.56 -10.43
CA VAL A 66 1.92 26.96 -11.68
C VAL A 66 2.11 28.47 -11.63
N HIS A 67 3.31 28.91 -11.27
CA HIS A 67 3.69 30.30 -11.48
C HIS A 67 3.81 30.52 -12.98
N HIS A 68 2.74 31.03 -13.59
CA HIS A 68 2.84 31.66 -14.91
C HIS A 68 3.73 32.89 -14.74
N ALA A 69 4.95 32.81 -15.27
CA ALA A 69 5.77 34.00 -15.50
C ALA A 69 5.13 34.76 -16.66
N GLU A 70 4.70 36.00 -16.39
CA GLU A 70 4.31 36.99 -17.40
C GLU A 70 5.53 37.50 -18.19
#